data_AF-A0A194Q4C1-F1
#
_entry.id   AF-A0A194Q4C1-F1
#
_cell.length_a   1.000
_cell.length_b   1.000
_cell.length_c   1.000
_cell.angle_alpha   90.00
_cell.angle_beta   90.00
_cell.angle_gamma   90.00
#
_symmetry.space_group_name_H-M   'P 1'
#
loop_
_entity.id
_entity.type
_entity.pdbx_description
1 polymer ?
#
loop_
_entity_poly.entity_id
_entity_poly.type
_entity_poly.pdbx_seq_one_letter_code
_entity_poly.pdbx_strand_id
1 'polypeptide(L)'
;MSIPVIAALRQPKQVNKPKKSKKFDDDYVIITMKDNKKLVVNSDGYHGIVRMEEKFVCVLCNYEINLDEKLKADHKVKKTHLKTLTLFPHVESFRDNLIRQLNKNGCYCTICNVMVSTHYLMCHVDGELHKQELEKAVIRANTYKPK
;
A
#
# COMPACT_ATOMS: atom_id res chain seq x y z
N MET A 1 -43.64 50.73 -7.82
CA MET A 1 -43.16 49.43 -8.35
C MET A 1 -41.90 49.10 -7.59
N SER A 2 -41.95 48.08 -6.75
CA SER A 2 -40.95 47.78 -5.71
C SER A 2 -39.89 46.82 -6.26
N ILE A 3 -38.62 47.18 -6.17
CA ILE A 3 -37.49 46.36 -6.61
C ILE A 3 -37.34 45.17 -5.64
N PRO A 4 -37.26 43.91 -6.12
CA PRO A 4 -37.04 42.77 -5.24
C PRO A 4 -35.59 42.76 -4.72
N VAL A 5 -35.45 42.66 -3.40
CA VAL A 5 -34.17 42.47 -2.72
C VAL A 5 -33.67 41.06 -3.04
N ILE A 6 -32.59 40.96 -3.81
CA ILE A 6 -31.94 39.68 -4.09
C ILE A 6 -31.26 39.21 -2.80
N ALA A 7 -31.78 38.12 -2.22
CA ALA A 7 -31.15 37.45 -1.10
C ALA A 7 -29.75 36.96 -1.53
N ALA A 8 -28.72 37.40 -0.80
CA ALA A 8 -27.34 36.99 -1.05
C ALA A 8 -27.21 35.46 -0.93
N LEU A 9 -26.81 34.81 -2.02
CA LEU A 9 -26.50 33.38 -2.05
C LEU A 9 -25.37 33.09 -1.04
N ARG A 10 -25.65 32.24 -0.05
CA ARG A 10 -24.65 31.69 0.87
C ARG A 10 -23.58 30.95 0.05
N GLN A 11 -22.38 31.50 -0.01
CA GLN A 11 -21.23 30.75 -0.50
C GLN A 11 -20.93 29.60 0.48
N PRO A 12 -20.69 28.37 0.01
CA PRO A 12 -20.25 27.28 0.87
C PRO A 12 -18.96 27.68 1.59
N LYS A 13 -18.94 27.56 2.91
CA LYS A 13 -17.72 27.68 3.73
C LYS A 13 -16.65 26.79 3.11
N GLN A 14 -15.49 27.36 2.79
CA GLN A 14 -14.30 26.59 2.42
C GLN A 14 -14.05 25.55 3.51
N VAL A 15 -14.27 24.28 3.17
CA VAL A 15 -13.94 23.15 4.03
C VAL A 15 -12.42 23.18 4.20
N ASN A 16 -12.00 23.28 5.46
CA ASN A 16 -10.63 23.25 5.90
C ASN A 16 -9.78 22.29 5.05
N LYS A 17 -8.70 22.84 4.47
CA LYS A 17 -7.61 22.05 3.90
C LYS A 17 -7.26 20.93 4.89
N PRO A 18 -7.12 19.66 4.46
CA PRO A 18 -6.64 18.62 5.35
C PRO A 18 -5.29 19.07 5.91
N LYS A 19 -5.22 19.18 7.23
CA LYS A 19 -3.98 19.38 7.98
C LYS A 19 -2.99 18.35 7.46
N LYS A 20 -1.85 18.80 6.92
CA LYS A 20 -0.74 17.93 6.50
C LYS A 20 -0.49 16.93 7.62
N SER A 21 -0.88 15.67 7.40
CA SER A 21 -0.66 14.57 8.31
C SER A 21 0.84 14.46 8.56
N LYS A 22 1.19 14.29 9.83
CA LYS A 22 2.57 14.11 10.32
C LYS A 22 3.31 13.12 9.41
N LYS A 23 4.53 13.46 9.02
CA LYS A 23 5.45 12.55 8.32
C LYS A 23 5.61 11.30 9.18
N PHE A 24 5.08 10.17 8.73
CA PHE A 24 5.58 8.87 9.18
C PHE A 24 6.91 8.67 8.48
N ASP A 25 7.96 8.33 9.23
CA ASP A 25 9.15 7.69 8.67
C ASP A 25 8.67 6.37 8.08
N ASP A 26 8.22 6.40 6.83
CA ASP A 26 7.87 5.20 6.10
C ASP A 26 9.17 4.44 5.85
N ASP A 27 9.41 3.37 6.60
CA ASP A 27 10.42 2.39 6.26
C ASP A 27 10.09 1.88 4.85
N TYR A 28 10.94 2.18 3.87
CA TYR A 28 10.80 1.70 2.49
C TYR A 28 11.72 0.49 2.27
N VAL A 29 11.28 -0.41 1.39
CA VAL A 29 12.08 -1.56 0.91
C VAL A 29 12.38 -1.37 -0.56
N ILE A 30 13.66 -1.49 -0.92
CA ILE A 30 14.11 -1.50 -2.31
C ILE A 30 14.08 -2.94 -2.82
N ILE A 31 13.27 -3.19 -3.84
CA ILE A 31 13.18 -4.47 -4.52
C ILE A 31 13.95 -4.35 -5.83
N THR A 32 14.93 -5.22 -6.05
CA THR A 32 15.65 -5.33 -7.32
C THR A 32 15.10 -6.53 -8.08
N MET A 33 14.55 -6.25 -9.26
CA MET A 33 14.00 -7.24 -10.19
C MET A 33 15.14 -7.92 -10.98
N LYS A 34 14.83 -9.01 -11.67
CA LYS A 34 15.83 -9.80 -12.43
C LYS A 34 16.51 -9.03 -13.56
N ASP A 35 15.83 -8.03 -14.11
CA ASP A 35 16.31 -7.11 -15.15
C ASP A 35 17.07 -5.90 -14.57
N ASN A 36 17.43 -5.93 -13.30
CA ASN A 36 18.02 -4.83 -12.53
C ASN A 36 17.11 -3.60 -12.35
N LYS A 37 15.83 -3.68 -12.75
CA LYS A 37 14.85 -2.64 -12.41
C LYS A 37 14.65 -2.59 -10.91
N LYS A 38 14.56 -1.39 -10.36
CA LYS A 38 14.33 -1.17 -8.92
C LYS A 38 12.94 -0.60 -8.68
N LEU A 39 12.29 -1.09 -7.64
CA LEU A 39 11.05 -0.55 -7.12
C LEU A 39 11.22 -0.24 -5.63
N VAL A 40 10.67 0.88 -5.17
CA VAL A 40 10.69 1.25 -3.76
C VAL A 40 9.27 1.23 -3.22
N VAL A 41 9.00 0.25 -2.35
CA VAL A 41 7.67 -0.01 -1.77
C VAL A 41 7.68 0.21 -0.27
N ASN A 42 6.50 0.41 0.32
CA ASN A 42 6.36 0.50 1.77
C ASN A 42 6.76 -0.84 2.44
N SER A 43 7.47 -0.78 3.58
CA SER A 43 7.89 -1.95 4.35
C SER A 43 6.71 -2.81 4.82
N ASP A 44 5.63 -2.20 5.34
CA ASP A 44 4.41 -2.92 5.69
C ASP A 44 3.85 -3.64 4.46
N GLY A 45 3.83 -2.96 3.32
CA GLY A 45 3.45 -3.54 2.02
C GLY A 45 4.28 -4.77 1.66
N TYR A 46 5.62 -4.68 1.74
CA TYR A 46 6.53 -5.78 1.43
C TYR A 46 6.33 -7.01 2.34
N HIS A 47 6.12 -6.76 3.63
CA HIS A 47 5.92 -7.79 4.66
C HIS A 47 4.45 -8.25 4.78
N GLY A 48 3.53 -7.76 3.95
CA GLY A 48 2.13 -8.16 3.96
C GLY A 48 1.36 -7.72 5.20
N ILE A 49 1.70 -6.56 5.76
CA ILE A 49 1.04 -6.00 6.94
C ILE A 49 0.02 -4.94 6.50
N VAL A 50 -1.25 -5.27 6.68
CA VAL A 50 -2.38 -4.39 6.36
C VAL A 50 -2.90 -3.75 7.65
N ARG A 51 -3.15 -2.45 7.63
CA ARG A 51 -3.81 -1.75 8.74
C ARG A 51 -5.33 -1.88 8.61
N MET A 52 -5.96 -2.40 9.64
CA MET A 52 -7.41 -2.38 9.85
C MET A 52 -7.76 -1.31 10.90
N GLU A 53 -9.04 -1.08 11.18
CA GLU A 53 -9.50 -0.01 12.08
C GLU A 53 -8.82 -0.05 13.46
N GLU A 54 -8.73 -1.23 14.07
CA GLU A 54 -8.26 -1.40 15.46
C GLU A 54 -7.04 -2.32 15.60
N LYS A 55 -6.44 -2.76 14.49
CA LYS A 55 -5.30 -3.70 14.49
C LYS A 55 -4.51 -3.69 13.20
N PHE A 56 -3.30 -4.24 13.23
CA PHE A 56 -2.59 -4.67 12.04
C PHE A 56 -2.83 -6.16 11.78
N VAL A 57 -2.89 -6.56 10.53
CA VAL A 57 -3.03 -7.96 10.12
C VAL A 57 -1.92 -8.30 9.16
N CYS A 58 -1.11 -9.31 9.49
CA CYS A 58 -0.21 -9.91 8.53
C CYS A 58 -0.98 -10.94 7.69
N VAL A 59 -1.24 -10.63 6.43
CA VAL A 59 -2.02 -11.50 5.53
C VAL A 59 -1.24 -12.76 5.10
N LEU A 60 0.09 -12.74 5.21
CA LEU A 60 0.95 -13.89 4.90
C LEU A 60 0.96 -14.91 6.04
N CYS A 61 1.02 -14.44 7.28
CA CYS A 61 1.03 -15.27 8.47
C CYS A 61 -0.38 -15.58 9.01
N ASN A 62 -1.42 -14.92 8.49
CA ASN A 62 -2.76 -14.90 9.08
C ASN A 62 -2.72 -14.57 10.58
N TYR A 63 -1.95 -13.51 10.93
CA TYR A 63 -1.66 -13.15 12.31
C TYR A 63 -2.08 -11.71 12.59
N GLU A 64 -2.81 -11.51 13.68
CA GLU A 64 -3.27 -10.21 14.13
C GLU A 64 -2.29 -9.61 15.14
N ILE A 65 -2.03 -8.32 15.00
CA ILE A 65 -1.14 -7.54 15.85
C ILE A 65 -1.96 -6.36 16.34
N ASN A 66 -1.97 -6.10 17.64
CA ASN A 66 -2.58 -4.89 18.19
C ASN A 66 -1.96 -3.63 17.53
N LEU A 67 -2.59 -2.47 17.65
CA LEU A 67 -2.05 -1.19 17.14
C LEU A 67 -0.79 -0.72 17.91
N ASP A 68 0.25 -1.55 17.88
CA ASP A 68 1.54 -1.39 18.50
C ASP A 68 2.62 -1.54 17.41
N GLU A 69 3.25 -0.42 17.09
CA GLU A 69 4.31 -0.34 16.08
C GLU A 69 5.53 -1.19 16.42
N LYS A 70 5.83 -1.40 17.71
CA LYS A 70 6.96 -2.24 18.15
C LYS A 70 6.65 -3.71 17.90
N LEU A 71 5.45 -4.18 18.25
CA LEU A 71 5.03 -5.55 17.95
C LEU A 71 4.98 -5.81 16.44
N LYS A 72 4.57 -4.79 15.66
CA LYS A 72 4.61 -4.83 14.20
C LYS A 72 6.04 -4.99 13.67
N ALA A 73 6.97 -4.15 14.14
CA ALA A 73 8.38 -4.22 13.76
C ALA A 73 9.01 -5.58 14.16
N ASP A 74 8.75 -6.04 15.38
CA ASP A 74 9.22 -7.34 15.88
C ASP A 74 8.69 -8.48 15.01
N HIS A 75 7.42 -8.43 14.58
CA HIS A 75 6.84 -9.43 13.68
C HIS A 75 7.59 -9.50 12.34
N LYS A 76 7.95 -8.36 11.73
CA LYS A 76 8.67 -8.30 10.44
C LYS A 76 10.02 -9.02 10.47
N VAL A 77 10.70 -9.03 11.63
CA VAL A 77 12.04 -9.63 11.78
C VAL A 77 12.00 -11.04 12.38
N LYS A 78 10.84 -11.53 12.82
CA LYS A 78 10.71 -12.91 13.33
C LYS A 78 11.11 -13.91 12.25
N LYS A 79 11.97 -14.87 12.63
CA LYS A 79 12.42 -15.95 11.74
C LYS A 79 11.25 -16.73 11.12
N THR A 80 10.15 -16.91 11.86
CA THR A 80 8.94 -17.55 11.36
C THR A 80 8.29 -16.73 10.23
N HIS A 81 8.15 -15.42 10.41
CA HIS A 81 7.63 -14.53 9.37
C HIS A 81 8.52 -14.52 8.13
N LEU A 82 9.83 -14.42 8.28
CA LEU A 82 10.77 -14.43 7.15
C LEU A 82 10.69 -15.75 6.36
N LYS A 83 10.51 -16.89 7.03
CA LYS A 83 10.25 -18.18 6.37
C LYS A 83 8.92 -18.15 5.61
N THR A 84 7.85 -17.65 6.22
CA THR A 84 6.54 -17.51 5.56
C THR A 84 6.65 -16.62 4.32
N LEU A 85 7.39 -15.50 4.40
CA LEU A 85 7.61 -14.59 3.28
C LEU A 85 8.23 -15.29 2.06
N THR A 86 9.12 -16.26 2.28
CA THR A 86 9.71 -17.05 1.19
C THR A 86 8.74 -18.07 0.57
N LEU A 87 7.72 -18.51 1.31
CA LEU A 87 6.70 -19.43 0.82
C LEU A 87 5.68 -18.75 -0.10
N PHE A 88 5.58 -17.43 -0.02
CA PHE A 88 4.67 -16.62 -0.83
C PHE A 88 5.43 -15.69 -1.78
N PRO A 89 6.26 -16.20 -2.71
CA PRO A 89 7.01 -15.34 -3.63
C PRO A 89 6.08 -14.50 -4.51
N HIS A 90 6.63 -13.43 -5.08
CA HIS A 90 5.92 -12.68 -6.10
C HIS A 90 5.71 -13.55 -7.35
N VAL A 91 4.52 -13.49 -7.93
CA VAL A 91 4.14 -14.28 -9.10
C VAL A 91 4.78 -13.69 -10.35
N GLU A 92 5.63 -14.46 -11.02
CA GLU A 92 6.46 -13.99 -12.14
C GLU A 92 5.63 -13.39 -13.29
N SER A 93 4.44 -13.94 -13.58
CA SER A 93 3.56 -13.43 -14.64
C SER A 93 3.09 -11.99 -14.41
N PHE A 94 3.10 -11.53 -13.15
CA PHE A 94 2.72 -10.17 -12.77
C PHE A 94 3.91 -9.21 -12.65
N ARG A 95 5.16 -9.70 -12.78
CA ARG A 95 6.40 -8.92 -12.80
C ARG A 95 6.37 -7.72 -11.84
N ASP A 96 6.39 -6.52 -12.39
CA ASP A 96 6.49 -5.23 -11.71
C ASP A 96 5.30 -4.92 -10.80
N ASN A 97 4.19 -5.63 -10.93
CA ASN A 97 2.99 -5.41 -10.13
C ASN A 97 3.11 -6.02 -8.72
N LEU A 98 4.15 -6.82 -8.46
CA LEU A 98 4.47 -7.37 -7.14
C LEU A 98 3.29 -8.06 -6.46
N ILE A 99 2.61 -8.92 -7.21
CA ILE A 99 1.48 -9.72 -6.72
C ILE A 99 1.99 -11.00 -6.06
N ARG A 100 1.45 -11.35 -4.88
CA ARG A 100 1.66 -12.64 -4.21
C ARG A 100 0.37 -13.44 -4.24
N GLN A 101 0.43 -14.73 -4.55
CA GLN A 101 -0.74 -15.63 -4.45
C GLN A 101 -0.86 -16.14 -3.01
N LEU A 102 -1.98 -15.89 -2.32
CA LEU A 102 -2.17 -16.37 -0.94
C LEU A 102 -2.84 -17.75 -0.89
N ASN A 103 -3.88 -17.94 -1.70
CA ASN A 103 -4.63 -19.19 -1.82
C ASN A 103 -5.32 -19.22 -3.19
N LYS A 104 -6.21 -20.18 -3.48
CA LYS A 104 -6.85 -20.30 -4.82
C LYS A 104 -7.65 -19.06 -5.26
N ASN A 105 -8.19 -18.29 -4.32
CA ASN A 105 -9.16 -17.23 -4.59
C ASN A 105 -8.66 -15.83 -4.20
N GLY A 106 -7.49 -15.75 -3.55
CA GLY A 106 -6.97 -14.53 -2.95
C GLY A 106 -5.52 -14.27 -3.35
N CYS A 107 -5.28 -13.04 -3.76
CA CYS A 107 -3.98 -12.48 -4.08
C CYS A 107 -3.72 -11.27 -3.17
N TYR A 108 -2.46 -10.90 -3.04
CA TYR A 108 -2.04 -9.72 -2.30
C TYR A 108 -1.19 -8.83 -3.20
N CYS A 109 -1.55 -7.55 -3.28
CA CYS A 109 -0.79 -6.55 -4.01
C CYS A 109 0.16 -5.83 -3.05
N THR A 110 1.46 -6.03 -3.25
CA THR A 110 2.51 -5.40 -2.42
C THR A 110 2.54 -3.88 -2.60
N ILE A 111 2.26 -3.40 -3.82
CA ILE A 111 2.29 -1.98 -4.17
C ILE A 111 1.17 -1.22 -3.46
N CYS A 112 -0.04 -1.74 -3.55
CA CYS A 112 -1.23 -1.10 -2.97
C CYS A 112 -1.46 -1.49 -1.50
N ASN A 113 -0.76 -2.49 -0.97
CA ASN A 113 -0.97 -3.06 0.37
C ASN A 113 -2.43 -3.49 0.62
N VAL A 114 -2.99 -4.25 -0.32
CA VAL A 114 -4.39 -4.73 -0.25
C VAL A 114 -4.50 -6.20 -0.69
N MET A 115 -5.49 -6.89 -0.13
CA MET A 115 -5.94 -8.19 -0.64
C MET A 115 -6.91 -7.98 -1.81
N VAL A 116 -6.74 -8.76 -2.86
CA VAL A 116 -7.54 -8.71 -4.08
C VAL A 116 -7.98 -10.13 -4.41
N SER A 117 -9.27 -10.33 -4.72
CA SER A 117 -9.71 -11.64 -5.19
C SER A 117 -9.11 -11.95 -6.56
N THR A 118 -8.83 -13.23 -6.83
CA THR A 118 -8.22 -13.65 -8.10
C THR A 118 -9.07 -13.26 -9.32
N HIS A 119 -10.40 -13.25 -9.20
CA HIS A 119 -11.31 -12.83 -10.28
C HIS A 119 -11.21 -11.33 -10.62
N TYR A 120 -10.86 -10.48 -9.66
CA TYR A 120 -10.73 -9.04 -9.85
C TYR A 120 -9.28 -8.57 -10.01
N LEU A 121 -8.31 -9.49 -10.00
CA LEU A 121 -6.90 -9.16 -10.03
C LEU A 121 -6.50 -8.37 -11.28
N MET A 122 -6.99 -8.77 -12.45
CA MET A 122 -6.70 -8.06 -13.70
C MET A 122 -7.27 -6.65 -13.69
N CYS A 123 -8.54 -6.49 -13.29
CA CYS A 123 -9.16 -5.18 -13.15
C CYS A 123 -8.42 -4.28 -12.13
N HIS A 124 -7.88 -4.86 -11.07
CA HIS A 124 -7.08 -4.12 -10.09
C HIS A 124 -5.77 -3.63 -10.70
N VAL A 125 -5.01 -4.52 -11.35
CA VAL A 125 -3.70 -4.19 -11.94
C VAL A 125 -3.84 -3.19 -13.10
N ASP A 126 -4.90 -3.31 -13.90
CA ASP A 126 -5.19 -2.39 -15.01
C ASP A 126 -5.84 -1.08 -14.54
N GLY A 127 -6.25 -1.00 -13.27
CA GLY A 127 -6.89 0.17 -12.69
C GLY A 127 -5.92 1.34 -12.51
N GLU A 128 -6.43 2.56 -12.73
CA GLU A 128 -5.64 3.79 -12.65
C GLU A 128 -5.00 4.01 -11.28
N LEU A 129 -5.67 3.61 -10.20
CA LEU A 129 -5.12 3.72 -8.84
C LEU A 129 -3.87 2.86 -8.66
N HIS A 130 -3.87 1.63 -9.19
CA HIS A 130 -2.70 0.75 -9.11
C HIS A 130 -1.54 1.30 -9.94
N LYS A 131 -1.81 1.75 -11.17
CA LYS A 131 -0.78 2.36 -12.04
C LYS A 131 -0.12 3.58 -11.40
N GLN A 132 -0.89 4.43 -10.73
CA GLN A 132 -0.36 5.59 -10.01
C GLN A 132 0.54 5.17 -8.83
N GLU A 133 0.18 4.14 -8.07
CA GLU A 133 1.02 3.64 -6.98
C GLU A 133 2.30 2.97 -7.50
N LEU A 134 2.21 2.22 -8.60
CA LEU A 134 3.37 1.65 -9.28
C LEU A 134 4.31 2.76 -9.78
N GLU A 135 3.79 3.80 -10.42
CA GLU A 135 4.58 4.95 -10.87
C GLU A 135 5.29 5.62 -9.69
N LYS A 136 4.60 5.84 -8.56
CA LYS A 136 5.23 6.36 -7.33
C LYS A 136 6.37 5.45 -6.86
N ALA A 137 6.19 4.13 -6.90
CA ALA A 137 7.24 3.19 -6.52
C ALA A 137 8.48 3.28 -7.44
N VAL A 138 8.28 3.49 -8.74
CA VAL A 138 9.36 3.72 -9.72
C VAL A 138 10.06 5.06 -9.47
N ILE A 139 9.31 6.14 -9.29
CA ILE A 139 9.86 7.48 -9.04
C ILE A 139 10.70 7.49 -7.76
N ARG A 140 10.20 6.84 -6.69
CA ARG A 140 10.96 6.68 -5.44
C ARG A 140 12.29 5.94 -5.67
N ALA A 141 12.31 4.90 -6.51
CA ALA A 141 13.54 4.18 -6.84
C ALA A 141 14.57 5.06 -7.56
N ASN A 142 14.12 5.92 -8.47
CA ASN A 142 15.00 6.81 -9.23
C ASN A 142 15.51 8.01 -8.40
N THR A 143 14.75 8.42 -7.38
CA THR A 143 15.10 9.56 -6.52
C THR A 143 15.83 9.15 -5.25
N TYR A 144 15.87 7.85 -4.93
CA TYR A 144 16.58 7.34 -3.77
C TYR A 144 18.08 7.59 -3.90
N LYS A 145 18.61 8.40 -2.98
CA LYS A 145 20.06 8.58 -2.78
C LYS A 145 20.46 7.72 -1.58
N PRO A 146 21.35 6.72 -1.74
CA PRO A 146 21.88 6.00 -0.60
C PRO A 146 22.57 7.00 0.34
N LYS A 147 22.25 6.91 1.64
CA LYS A 147 22.96 7.63 2.70
C LYS A 147 24.30 6.97 2.99
#